data_AF-A0A958AWB2-F1
#
_entry.id   AF-A0A958AWB2-F1
#
_cell.length_a   1.000
_cell.length_b   1.000
_cell.length_c   1.000
_cell.angle_alpha   90.00
_cell.angle_beta   90.00
_cell.angle_gamma   90.00
#
_symmetry.space_group_name_H-M   'P 1'
#
loop_
_entity.id
_entity.type
_entity.pdbx_description
1 polymer ?
#
loop_
_entity_poly.entity_id
_entity_poly.type
_entity_poly.pdbx_seq_one_letter_code
_entity_poly.pdbx_strand_id
1 'polypeptide(L)' 'MPTLKLYFLGPPRFEYNHEALDIGRRKAVALLAYLALSGQSHSRDALATLFWPSSDQSRARA' A
#
# COMPACT_ATOMS: atom_id res chain seq x y z
N MET A 1 6.25 17.47 13.18
CA MET A 1 5.78 16.90 11.88
C MET A 1 5.51 15.43 12.10
N PRO A 2 4.41 14.88 11.58
CA PRO A 2 4.16 13.44 11.71
C PRO A 2 5.19 12.65 10.92
N THR A 3 5.63 11.50 11.46
CA THR A 3 6.64 10.64 10.82
C THR A 3 6.06 9.27 10.54
N LEU A 4 6.12 8.85 9.28
CA LEU A 4 5.75 7.50 8.83
C LEU A 4 7.03 6.71 8.54
N LYS A 5 7.22 5.57 9.21
CA LYS A 5 8.31 4.64 8.93
C LYS A 5 7.76 3.33 8.39
N LEU A 6 8.41 2.83 7.35
CA LEU A 6 8.01 1.62 6.63
C LEU A 6 9.19 0.65 6.64
N TYR A 7 8.99 -0.56 7.15
CA TYR A 7 10.01 -1.59 7.22
C TYR A 7 9.58 -2.77 6.35
N PHE A 8 10.34 -3.04 5.29
CA PHE A 8 10.04 -4.11 4.31
C PHE A 8 11.06 -5.26 4.31
N LEU A 9 12.14 -5.16 5.09
CA LEU A 9 13.12 -6.24 5.23
C LEU A 9 12.66 -7.22 6.32
N GLY A 10 11.89 -8.22 5.90
CA GLY A 10 11.16 -9.14 6.77
C GLY A 10 9.65 -8.93 6.65
N PRO A 11 8.84 -9.42 7.60
CA PRO A 11 7.41 -9.12 7.63
C PRO A 11 7.17 -7.60 7.60
N PRO A 12 6.27 -7.07 6.75
CA PRO A 12 6.01 -5.64 6.68
C PRO A 12 5.59 -5.08 8.04
N ARG A 13 6.25 -4.01 8.48
CA ARG A 13 5.90 -3.27 9.70
C ARG A 13 5.79 -1.79 9.39
N PHE A 14 4.86 -1.13 10.09
CA PHE A 14 4.55 0.28 9.89
C PHE A 14 4.51 0.98 11.23
N GLU A 15 5.08 2.19 11.28
CA GLU A 15 5.01 3.06 12.45
C GLU A 15 4.54 4.45 12.03
N TYR A 16 3.52 4.96 12.71
CA TYR A 16 3.08 6.34 12.58
C TYR A 16 3.28 7.04 13.91
N ASN A 17 4.11 8.09 13.93
CA ASN A 17 4.45 8.82 15.16
C ASN A 17 4.96 7.91 16.29
N HIS A 18 5.79 6.93 15.95
CA HIS A 18 6.34 5.91 16.87
C HIS A 18 5.33 4.89 17.41
N GLU A 19 4.09 4.89 16.93
CA GLU A 19 3.11 3.86 17.25
C GLU A 19 2.99 2.84 16.11
N ALA A 20 2.90 1.56 16.47
CA ALA A 20 2.71 0.50 15.50
C ALA A 20 1.35 0.65 14.79
N LEU A 21 1.38 0.63 13.46
CA LEU A 21 0.20 0.72 12.61
C LEU A 21 -0.09 -0.64 11.99
N ASP A 22 -1.20 -1.27 12.37
CA ASP A 22 -1.66 -2.49 11.73
C ASP A 22 -2.52 -2.18 10.49
N ILE A 23 -2.14 -2.77 9.36
CA ILE A 23 -2.90 -2.70 8.12
C ILE A 23 -3.48 -4.08 7.86
N GLY A 24 -4.70 -4.31 8.37
CA GLY A 24 -5.36 -5.63 8.34
C GLY A 24 -5.70 -6.19 6.94
N ARG A 25 -5.42 -5.45 5.86
CA ARG A 25 -5.62 -5.91 4.48
C ARG A 25 -4.28 -6.12 3.78
N ARG A 26 -3.96 -7.38 3.46
CA ARG A 26 -2.76 -7.77 2.68
C ARG A 26 -2.57 -6.96 1.38
N LYS A 27 -3.66 -6.63 0.67
CA LYS A 27 -3.59 -5.80 -0.54
C LYS A 27 -3.24 -4.34 -0.25
N ALA A 28 -3.69 -3.79 0.87
CA ALA A 28 -3.32 -2.43 1.28
C ALA A 28 -1.83 -2.37 1.68
N VAL A 29 -1.33 -3.39 2.38
CA VAL A 29 0.10 -3.57 2.68
C VAL A 29 0.94 -3.59 1.40
N ALA A 30 0.54 -4.41 0.42
CA ALA A 30 1.25 -4.54 -0.84
C ALA A 30 1.24 -3.24 -1.67
N LEU A 31 0.09 -2.55 -1.71
CA LEU A 31 -0.05 -1.25 -2.37
C LEU A 31 0.88 -0.19 -1.75
N LEU A 32 0.89 -0.10 -0.41
CA LEU A 32 1.76 0.85 0.30
C LEU A 32 3.24 0.57 0.04
N ALA A 33 3.65 -0.71 0.08
CA ALA A 33 5.02 -1.11 -0.22
C ALA A 33 5.44 -0.71 -1.63
N TYR A 34 4.58 -0.96 -2.62
CA TYR A 34 4.87 -0.62 -4.01
C TYR A 34 4.99 0.89 -4.24
N LEU A 35 4.08 1.68 -3.68
CA LEU A 35 4.15 3.15 -3.78
C LEU A 35 5.42 3.70 -3.10
N ALA A 36 5.74 3.20 -1.90
CA ALA A 36 6.90 3.66 -1.15
C ALA A 36 8.23 3.32 -1.83
N LEU A 37 8.34 2.13 -2.42
CA LEU A 37 9.58 1.67 -3.06
C LEU A 37 9.77 2.21 -4.48
N SER A 38 8.69 2.50 -5.20
CA SER A 38 8.79 3.04 -6.56
C SER A 38 9.16 4.53 -6.58
N GLY A 39 8.77 5.31 -5.56
CA GLY A 39 9.09 6.73 -5.48
C GLY A 39 8.53 7.59 -6.63
N GLN A 40 7.51 7.08 -7.32
CA GLN A 40 6.91 7.68 -8.52
C GLN A 40 5.39 7.73 -8.40
N SER A 41 4.77 8.64 -9.14
CA SER A 41 3.31 8.69 -9.29
C SER A 41 2.83 7.55 -10.20
N HIS A 42 1.81 6.82 -9.74
CA HIS A 42 1.15 5.77 -10.53
C HIS A 42 -0.33 6.11 -10.73
N SER A 43 -0.89 5.75 -11.88
CA SER A 43 -2.33 5.92 -12.11
C SER A 43 -3.12 4.91 -11.27
N ARG A 44 -4.32 5.31 -10.84
CA ARG A 44 -5.23 4.43 -10.08
C ARG A 44 -5.61 3.19 -10.88
N ASP A 45 -5.85 3.34 -12.18
CA ASP A 45 -6.21 2.20 -13.05
C ASP A 45 -5.05 1.19 -13.17
N ALA A 46 -3.79 1.64 -13.26
CA ALA A 46 -2.64 0.73 -13.28
C ALA A 46 -2.51 -0.05 -11.96
N LEU A 47 -2.67 0.63 -10.82
CA LEU A 47 -2.63 0.00 -9.50
C LEU A 47 -3.80 -0.97 -9.31
N ALA A 48 -5.00 -0.64 -9.81
CA ALA A 48 -6.16 -1.51 -9.80
C ALA A 48 -5.89 -2.82 -10.56
N THR A 49 -5.36 -2.73 -11.78
CA THR A 49 -5.00 -3.89 -12.59
C THR A 49 -3.95 -4.76 -11.91
N LEU A 50 -2.92 -4.15 -11.31
CA LEU A 50 -1.82 -4.86 -10.66
C LEU A 50 -2.25 -5.65 -9.41
N PHE A 51 -3.05 -5.03 -8.53
CA PHE A 51 -3.39 -5.60 -7.22
C PHE A 51 -4.77 -6.28 -7.18
N TRP A 52 -5.65 -6.03 -8.15
CA TRP A 52 -7.00 -6.60 -8.23
C TRP A 52 -7.36 -7.09 -9.66
N PRO A 53 -6.57 -8.01 -10.25
CA PRO A 53 -6.76 -8.43 -11.65
C PRO A 53 -8.11 -9.10 -11.94
N SER A 54 -8.75 -9.70 -10.94
CA SER A 54 -10.04 -10.43 -11.06
C SER A 54 -11.22 -9.72 -10.40
N SER A 55 -11.02 -8.53 -9.84
CA SER A 55 -12.11 -7.75 -9.27
C SER A 55 -12.69 -6.89 -10.37
N ASP A 56 -13.97 -7.08 -10.69
CA ASP A 56 -14.73 -6.22 -11.60
C ASP A 56 -14.31 -4.77 -11.41
N GLN A 57 -13.85 -4.12 -12.49
CA GLN A 57 -13.24 -2.78 -12.49
C GLN A 57 -14.08 -1.73 -11.72
N SER A 58 -15.39 -1.99 -11.58
CA SER A 58 -16.36 -1.25 -10.78
C SER A 58 -15.98 -1.09 -9.29
N ARG A 59 -15.34 -2.08 -8.64
CA ARG A 59 -14.96 -1.97 -7.21
C ARG A 59 -13.57 -1.38 -6.98
N ALA A 60 -12.73 -1.28 -8.02
CA ALA A 60 -11.39 -0.71 -7.87
C ALA A 60 -11.37 0.84 -7.86
N ARG A 61 -12.49 1.47 -8.24
CA ARG A 61 -12.64 2.93 -8.34
C ARG A 61 -13.36 3.57 -7.14
N ALA A 62 -14.00 2.78 -6.28
CA ALA A 62 -14.74 3.25 -5.10
C ALA A 62 -13.83 3.60 -3.92
#